data_AF-A0A523G3V6-F1
#
_entry.id   AF-A0A523G3V6-F1
#
_cell.length_a   1.000
_cell.length_b   1.000
_cell.length_c   1.000
_cell.angle_alpha   90.00
_cell.angle_beta   90.00
_cell.angle_gamma   90.00
#
_symmetry.space_group_name_H-M   'P 1'
#
loop_
_entity.id
_entity.type
_entity.pdbx_description
1 polymer ?
#
loop_
_entity_poly.entity_id
_entity_poly.type
_entity_poly.pdbx_seq_one_letter_code
_entity_poly.pdbx_strand_id
1 'polypeptide(L)'
;MKKSLLYTLPWVLLMACSDDDEGGMILPISADFTVRIENVNQPKSFFASGAVPGLVMPGMEQEFTFDAGPVTLPGAVTKLSLVTMFVQSNDLFFAPGEEGITLFDGGNRVTGNVTDQIDLWDAGTEVNEEPGSGPNQAPRQSGPATGDDENGTVVLVSGNGDGFTYPAVSEVIEVIIEALPDTETGFKVVVRNVSGNASLPT
;
A
#
# COMPACT_ATOMS: atom_id res chain seq x y z
N MET A 1 -38.45 -48.93 -55.89
CA MET A 1 -39.13 -49.85 -54.95
C MET A 1 -39.73 -49.01 -53.84
N LYS A 2 -41.06 -49.07 -53.70
CA LYS A 2 -41.84 -48.47 -52.59
C LYS A 2 -41.71 -49.38 -51.35
N LYS A 3 -41.66 -48.82 -50.14
CA LYS A 3 -42.80 -48.86 -49.18
C LYS A 3 -42.41 -48.25 -47.82
N SER A 4 -43.21 -47.25 -47.46
CA SER A 4 -43.44 -46.66 -46.14
C SER A 4 -44.10 -47.66 -45.20
N LEU A 5 -43.87 -47.52 -43.89
CA LEU A 5 -44.78 -48.02 -42.86
C LEU A 5 -44.89 -47.02 -41.70
N LEU A 6 -46.08 -46.40 -41.60
CA LEU A 6 -46.63 -45.70 -40.44
C LEU A 6 -47.15 -46.74 -39.43
N TYR A 7 -47.15 -46.41 -38.14
CA TYR A 7 -48.28 -46.69 -37.26
C TYR A 7 -48.49 -45.54 -36.25
N THR A 8 -49.74 -45.11 -36.20
CA THR A 8 -50.35 -44.01 -35.44
C THR A 8 -50.83 -44.46 -34.07
N LEU A 9 -50.78 -43.60 -33.04
CA LEU A 9 -51.64 -43.67 -31.85
C LEU A 9 -52.43 -42.36 -31.67
N PRO A 10 -53.66 -42.41 -31.14
CA PRO A 10 -54.72 -41.49 -31.52
C PRO A 10 -54.83 -40.24 -30.65
N TRP A 11 -55.30 -39.18 -31.29
CA TRP A 11 -55.91 -37.99 -30.69
C TRP A 11 -57.08 -38.40 -29.80
N VAL A 12 -57.05 -37.98 -28.53
CA VAL A 12 -58.23 -37.96 -27.67
C VAL A 12 -58.72 -36.52 -27.62
N LEU A 13 -59.83 -36.25 -28.31
CA LEU A 13 -60.68 -35.09 -28.07
C LEU A 13 -61.43 -35.32 -26.76
N LEU A 14 -61.19 -34.49 -25.75
CA LEU A 14 -62.15 -34.32 -24.66
C LEU A 14 -62.98 -33.07 -24.94
N MET A 15 -64.25 -33.34 -25.17
CA MET A 15 -65.36 -32.41 -25.31
C MET A 15 -65.46 -31.50 -24.09
N ALA A 16 -65.67 -30.21 -24.35
CA ALA A 16 -66.21 -29.25 -23.40
C ALA A 16 -67.69 -29.59 -23.12
N CYS A 17 -68.03 -29.76 -21.84
CA CYS A 17 -69.39 -29.58 -21.36
C CYS A 17 -69.35 -28.43 -20.34
N SER A 18 -70.15 -27.42 -20.64
CA SER A 18 -70.46 -26.28 -19.79
C SER A 18 -71.30 -26.70 -18.60
N ASP A 19 -70.89 -26.29 -17.41
CA ASP A 19 -71.83 -25.80 -16.41
C ASP A 19 -71.17 -24.58 -15.75
N ASP A 20 -71.85 -23.45 -15.88
CA ASP A 20 -71.49 -22.18 -15.27
C ASP A 20 -71.71 -22.29 -13.76
N ASP A 21 -70.63 -22.34 -12.99
CA ASP A 21 -70.63 -21.95 -11.58
C ASP A 21 -69.51 -20.91 -11.36
N GLU A 22 -69.97 -19.67 -11.39
CA GLU A 22 -69.46 -18.45 -10.77
C GLU A 22 -68.21 -18.59 -9.86
N GLY A 23 -67.18 -17.81 -10.17
CA GLY A 23 -66.22 -17.36 -9.15
C GLY A 23 -64.83 -18.00 -9.19
N GLY A 24 -64.23 -18.14 -10.37
CA GLY A 24 -62.79 -18.36 -10.51
C GLY A 24 -61.99 -17.14 -10.06
N MET A 25 -61.84 -16.97 -8.75
CA MET A 25 -60.98 -15.96 -8.16
C MET A 25 -59.54 -16.23 -8.59
N ILE A 26 -59.07 -15.49 -9.59
CA ILE A 26 -57.63 -15.35 -9.86
C ILE A 26 -57.06 -14.63 -8.64
N LEU A 27 -56.68 -15.40 -7.63
CA LEU A 27 -55.96 -14.89 -6.48
C LEU A 27 -54.65 -14.30 -7.02
N PRO A 28 -54.37 -13.00 -6.83
CA PRO A 28 -53.04 -12.50 -7.09
C PRO A 28 -52.12 -13.29 -6.17
N ILE A 29 -51.17 -14.04 -6.73
CA ILE A 29 -50.11 -14.65 -5.94
C ILE A 29 -49.15 -13.51 -5.57
N SER A 30 -49.59 -12.68 -4.64
CA SER A 30 -48.77 -11.72 -3.93
C SER A 30 -48.37 -12.40 -2.63
N ALA A 31 -47.14 -12.87 -2.58
CA ALA A 31 -46.55 -13.41 -1.37
C ALA A 31 -45.48 -12.43 -0.88
N ASP A 32 -45.66 -11.92 0.32
CA ASP A 32 -44.63 -11.13 0.98
C ASP A 32 -43.60 -12.11 1.57
N PHE A 33 -42.32 -11.89 1.24
CA PHE A 33 -41.22 -12.63 1.83
C PHE A 33 -40.19 -11.67 2.40
N THR A 34 -39.60 -12.05 3.52
CA THR A 34 -38.55 -11.28 4.18
C THR A 34 -37.20 -11.87 3.81
N VAL A 35 -36.33 -11.06 3.21
CA VAL A 35 -34.92 -11.39 3.02
C VAL A 35 -34.10 -10.77 4.13
N ARG A 36 -33.28 -11.58 4.80
CA ARG A 36 -32.21 -11.09 5.67
C ARG A 36 -30.90 -11.16 4.89
N ILE A 37 -30.37 -10.00 4.54
CA ILE A 37 -29.03 -9.88 3.95
C ILE A 37 -28.06 -9.63 5.10
N GLU A 38 -27.02 -10.44 5.20
CA GLU A 38 -25.92 -10.23 6.13
C GLU A 38 -24.60 -10.11 5.36
N ASN A 39 -23.77 -9.16 5.77
CA ASN A 39 -22.41 -9.10 5.27
C ASN A 39 -21.58 -10.14 6.02
N VAL A 40 -21.18 -11.20 5.32
CA VAL A 40 -20.29 -12.24 5.86
C VAL A 40 -18.81 -11.93 5.66
N ASN A 41 -18.48 -10.81 4.99
CA ASN A 41 -17.08 -10.38 4.82
C ASN A 41 -16.56 -9.68 6.07
N GLN A 42 -15.35 -10.07 6.49
CA GLN A 42 -14.60 -9.32 7.50
C GLN A 42 -14.09 -8.01 6.89
N PRO A 43 -14.42 -6.84 7.47
CA PRO A 43 -13.87 -5.58 7.00
C PRO A 43 -12.35 -5.57 7.22
N LYS A 44 -11.58 -5.35 6.15
CA LYS A 44 -10.12 -5.24 6.20
C LYS A 44 -9.71 -3.79 6.08
N SER A 45 -8.83 -3.29 6.96
CA SER A 45 -8.29 -1.94 6.82
C SER A 45 -7.22 -1.95 5.74
N PHE A 46 -7.43 -1.18 4.66
CA PHE A 46 -6.48 -1.03 3.57
C PHE A 46 -5.53 0.16 3.74
N PHE A 47 -5.73 0.92 4.82
CA PHE A 47 -4.82 1.96 5.26
C PHE A 47 -4.24 1.54 6.61
N ALA A 48 -2.91 1.55 6.68
CA ALA A 48 -2.16 1.21 7.87
C ALA A 48 -1.08 2.28 8.09
N SER A 49 -0.85 2.59 9.35
CA SER A 49 0.25 3.44 9.81
C SER A 49 0.82 2.83 11.07
N GLY A 50 2.12 2.96 11.28
CA GLY A 50 2.79 2.45 12.46
C GLY A 50 4.21 2.94 12.54
N ALA A 51 4.87 2.56 13.63
CA ALA A 51 6.30 2.77 13.82
C ALA A 51 6.98 1.42 13.96
N VAL A 52 8.14 1.28 13.34
CA VAL A 52 9.01 0.12 13.51
C VAL A 52 10.21 0.57 14.32
N PRO A 53 10.20 0.41 15.65
CA PRO A 53 11.25 0.94 16.50
C PRO A 53 12.53 0.13 16.32
N GLY A 54 13.67 0.81 16.38
CA GLY A 54 14.97 0.15 16.37
C GLY A 54 15.98 0.87 15.49
N LEU A 55 17.25 0.73 15.84
CA LEU A 55 18.35 1.21 15.03
C LEU A 55 18.81 0.08 14.09
N VAL A 56 18.83 0.36 12.79
CA VAL A 56 19.37 -0.55 11.78
C VAL A 56 20.86 -0.25 11.60
N MET A 57 21.70 -1.05 12.24
CA MET A 57 23.17 -0.94 12.12
C MET A 57 23.63 -1.29 10.69
N PRO A 58 24.81 -0.84 10.24
CA PRO A 58 25.37 -1.23 8.95
C PRO A 58 25.40 -2.75 8.77
N GLY A 59 24.86 -3.23 7.64
CA GLY A 59 24.73 -4.66 7.31
C GLY A 59 23.49 -5.34 7.88
N MET A 60 22.67 -4.64 8.68
CA MET A 60 21.41 -5.15 9.22
C MET A 60 20.22 -4.69 8.38
N GLU A 61 19.08 -5.34 8.60
CA GLU A 61 17.81 -5.01 7.97
C GLU A 61 16.67 -4.98 8.99
N GLN A 62 15.61 -4.27 8.64
CA GLN A 62 14.34 -4.24 9.36
C GLN A 62 13.22 -4.49 8.36
N GLU A 63 12.24 -5.28 8.77
CA GLU A 63 11.06 -5.56 7.96
C GLU A 63 9.76 -5.23 8.69
N PHE A 64 8.72 -4.95 7.90
CA PHE A 64 7.34 -4.82 8.38
C PHE A 64 6.35 -5.25 7.30
N THR A 65 5.15 -5.62 7.73
CA THR A 65 4.07 -6.08 6.85
C THR A 65 2.81 -5.25 7.06
N PHE A 66 2.04 -5.09 6.00
CA PHE A 66 0.75 -4.42 6.03
C PHE A 66 -0.12 -4.87 4.85
N ASP A 67 -1.40 -4.56 4.93
CA ASP A 67 -2.33 -4.76 3.83
C ASP A 67 -2.67 -3.43 3.15
N ALA A 68 -2.69 -3.45 1.82
CA ALA A 68 -3.14 -2.36 0.98
C ALA A 68 -4.00 -2.91 -0.16
N GLY A 69 -5.05 -2.18 -0.54
CA GLY A 69 -5.92 -2.55 -1.66
C GLY A 69 -5.63 -1.67 -2.87
N PRO A 70 -5.94 -2.11 -4.10
CA PRO A 70 -5.99 -1.20 -5.23
C PRO A 70 -7.12 -0.18 -4.96
N VAL A 71 -6.85 1.12 -5.08
CA VAL A 71 -7.91 2.12 -4.92
C VAL A 71 -8.86 2.01 -6.12
N THR A 72 -10.16 1.91 -5.82
CA THR A 72 -11.24 1.71 -6.79
C THR A 72 -11.95 3.00 -7.18
N LEU A 73 -11.54 4.15 -6.61
CA LEU A 73 -12.01 5.47 -7.02
C LEU A 73 -11.24 5.94 -8.27
N PRO A 74 -11.91 6.52 -9.28
CA PRO A 74 -11.24 7.03 -10.47
C PRO A 74 -10.11 8.01 -10.12
N GLY A 75 -8.89 7.67 -10.54
CA GLY A 75 -7.70 8.52 -10.38
C GLY A 75 -6.99 8.44 -9.02
N ALA A 76 -7.49 7.65 -8.08
CA ALA A 76 -6.81 7.44 -6.80
C ALA A 76 -6.00 6.13 -6.82
N VAL A 77 -4.88 6.11 -6.08
CA VAL A 77 -3.90 5.02 -6.03
C VAL A 77 -3.42 4.87 -4.58
N THR A 78 -3.21 3.64 -4.10
CA THR A 78 -2.67 3.42 -2.76
C THR A 78 -1.17 3.55 -2.82
N LYS A 79 -0.61 4.29 -1.86
CA LYS A 79 0.80 4.61 -1.83
C LYS A 79 1.41 4.31 -0.47
N LEU A 80 2.69 3.99 -0.46
CA LEU A 80 3.52 3.82 0.72
C LEU A 80 4.30 5.11 0.97
N SER A 81 4.21 5.60 2.20
CA SER A 81 5.12 6.61 2.75
C SER A 81 5.85 5.99 3.93
N LEU A 82 7.12 6.31 4.08
CA LEU A 82 7.97 5.88 5.18
C LEU A 82 9.02 6.96 5.45
N VAL A 83 9.53 6.99 6.67
CA VAL A 83 10.62 7.88 7.09
C VAL A 83 11.57 7.11 7.98
N THR A 84 12.88 7.30 7.78
CA THR A 84 13.91 6.78 8.67
C THR A 84 15.09 7.74 8.75
N MET A 85 15.62 7.97 9.94
CA MET A 85 16.65 8.97 10.18
C MET A 85 17.98 8.59 9.50
N PHE A 86 18.63 9.57 8.87
CA PHE A 86 20.04 9.48 8.54
C PHE A 86 20.87 9.84 9.78
N VAL A 87 21.25 8.82 10.56
CA VAL A 87 21.79 8.99 11.92
C VAL A 87 23.05 9.88 11.99
N GLN A 88 23.86 9.97 10.93
CA GLN A 88 25.06 10.81 10.90
C GLN A 88 24.75 12.27 10.51
N SER A 89 23.62 12.79 11.00
CA SER A 89 23.13 14.14 10.76
C SER A 89 22.35 14.65 11.98
N ASN A 90 21.98 15.93 11.94
CA ASN A 90 21.18 16.61 12.95
C ASN A 90 19.74 16.09 12.90
N ASP A 91 19.08 16.28 11.76
CA ASP A 91 17.67 15.97 11.56
C ASP A 91 17.32 15.44 10.15
N LEU A 92 18.31 15.03 9.35
CA LEU A 92 18.06 14.51 8.01
C LEU A 92 17.46 13.10 8.05
N PHE A 93 16.65 12.78 7.05
CA PHE A 93 15.96 11.51 6.95
C PHE A 93 15.80 11.02 5.50
N PHE A 94 15.71 9.71 5.35
CA PHE A 94 15.35 9.05 4.11
C PHE A 94 13.83 8.89 4.03
N ALA A 95 13.25 9.33 2.91
CA ALA A 95 11.84 9.14 2.61
C ALA A 95 11.62 9.13 1.09
N PRO A 96 10.51 8.55 0.62
CA PRO A 96 10.12 8.72 -0.77
C PRO A 96 9.90 10.19 -1.16
N GLY A 97 9.79 10.45 -2.46
CA GLY A 97 9.23 11.70 -2.97
C GLY A 97 7.90 12.08 -2.30
N GLU A 98 7.51 13.36 -2.35
CA GLU A 98 6.30 13.91 -1.70
C GLU A 98 5.03 13.10 -1.99
N GLU A 99 4.97 12.52 -3.19
CA GLU A 99 3.85 11.72 -3.65
C GLU A 99 3.80 10.30 -3.04
N GLY A 100 4.87 9.78 -2.46
CA GLY A 100 4.98 8.40 -1.98
C GLY A 100 5.17 7.35 -3.09
N ILE A 101 5.44 6.10 -2.70
CA ILE A 101 5.66 4.98 -3.62
C ILE A 101 4.31 4.34 -3.98
N THR A 102 4.01 4.24 -5.26
CA THR A 102 2.79 3.56 -5.74
C THR A 102 2.84 2.06 -5.45
N LEU A 103 1.79 1.51 -4.81
CA LEU A 103 1.72 0.09 -4.46
C LEU A 103 0.99 -0.78 -5.50
N PHE A 104 0.21 -0.15 -6.38
CA PHE A 104 -0.56 -0.84 -7.43
C PHE A 104 -0.47 -0.12 -8.77
N ASP A 105 -0.18 -0.85 -9.85
CA ASP A 105 -0.22 -0.36 -11.23
C ASP A 105 -1.07 -1.31 -12.10
N GLY A 106 -2.08 -0.75 -12.77
CA GLY A 106 -3.04 -1.54 -13.56
C GLY A 106 -3.72 -2.67 -12.78
N GLY A 107 -3.86 -2.53 -11.46
CA GLY A 107 -4.40 -3.56 -10.55
C GLY A 107 -3.38 -4.60 -10.09
N ASN A 108 -2.14 -4.57 -10.57
CA ASN A 108 -1.06 -5.45 -10.14
C ASN A 108 -0.27 -4.82 -9.00
N ARG A 109 0.18 -5.62 -8.04
CA ARG A 109 1.07 -5.15 -6.96
C ARG A 109 2.42 -4.74 -7.53
N VAL A 110 2.90 -3.56 -7.14
CA VAL A 110 4.27 -3.10 -7.43
C VAL A 110 5.21 -3.74 -6.41
N THR A 111 6.25 -4.42 -6.90
CA THR A 111 7.26 -5.10 -6.08
C THR A 111 8.65 -4.89 -6.68
N GLY A 112 9.70 -5.11 -5.88
CA GLY A 112 11.09 -4.96 -6.28
C GLY A 112 11.86 -3.98 -5.40
N ASN A 113 13.09 -3.68 -5.81
CA ASN A 113 13.91 -2.63 -5.21
C ASN A 113 13.39 -1.26 -5.68
N VAL A 114 13.08 -0.39 -4.72
CA VAL A 114 12.49 0.95 -4.92
C VAL A 114 13.38 2.05 -4.34
N THR A 115 14.67 1.76 -4.15
CA THR A 115 15.65 2.67 -3.54
C THR A 115 15.82 3.96 -4.36
N ASP A 116 15.62 3.88 -5.67
CA ASP A 116 15.65 5.01 -6.60
C ASP A 116 14.50 6.02 -6.41
N GLN A 117 13.47 5.64 -5.65
CA GLN A 117 12.36 6.52 -5.26
C GLN A 117 12.57 7.13 -3.88
N ILE A 118 13.69 6.84 -3.20
CA ILE A 118 14.03 7.37 -1.89
C ILE A 118 15.02 8.51 -2.06
N ASP A 119 14.73 9.62 -1.38
CA ASP A 119 15.55 10.81 -1.32
C ASP A 119 16.03 11.07 0.12
N LEU A 120 17.07 11.91 0.24
CA LEU A 120 17.51 12.45 1.50
C LEU A 120 16.90 13.84 1.70
N TRP A 121 16.17 13.98 2.79
CA TRP A 121 15.43 15.17 3.17
C TRP A 121 16.02 15.79 4.43
N ASP A 122 15.92 17.11 4.48
CA ASP A 122 16.19 17.94 5.63
C ASP A 122 14.85 18.24 6.32
N ALA A 123 14.78 18.09 7.65
CA ALA A 123 13.53 18.30 8.38
C ALA A 123 13.21 19.77 8.59
N GLY A 124 14.19 20.67 8.48
CA GLY A 124 13.95 22.09 8.70
C GLY A 124 14.09 22.51 10.17
N THR A 125 14.60 21.66 11.07
CA THR A 125 14.45 21.87 12.53
C THR A 125 15.74 22.29 13.23
N GLU A 126 16.89 21.81 12.77
CA GLU A 126 18.20 22.20 13.28
C GLU A 126 19.15 22.58 12.16
N VAL A 127 20.01 23.57 12.38
CA VAL A 127 21.08 23.93 11.45
C VAL A 127 22.01 22.74 11.24
N ASN A 128 22.23 22.38 9.98
CA ASN A 128 23.11 21.29 9.60
C ASN A 128 24.57 21.49 10.02
N GLU A 129 25.17 20.42 10.53
CA GLU A 129 26.59 20.30 10.80
C GLU A 129 27.25 19.24 9.90
N GLU A 130 28.57 19.29 9.79
CA GLU A 130 29.36 18.33 8.99
C GLU A 130 28.94 16.87 9.24
N PRO A 131 28.41 16.17 8.23
CA PRO A 131 27.88 14.82 8.37
C PRO A 131 28.88 13.89 9.05
N GLY A 132 28.45 13.24 10.13
CA GLY A 132 29.29 12.31 10.88
C GLY A 132 30.30 12.92 11.85
N SER A 133 30.37 14.24 11.97
CA SER A 133 31.31 14.91 12.89
C SER A 133 30.65 15.92 13.81
N GLY A 134 29.50 16.48 13.42
CA GLY A 134 28.76 17.48 14.19
C GLY A 134 28.45 17.04 15.63
N PRO A 135 28.69 17.90 16.64
CA PRO A 135 28.41 17.59 18.05
C PRO A 135 26.91 17.44 18.37
N ASN A 136 26.02 18.03 17.56
CA ASN A 136 24.57 18.00 17.77
C ASN A 136 23.87 16.87 17.00
N GLN A 137 24.62 16.02 16.32
CA GLN A 137 24.08 14.85 15.62
C GLN A 137 23.74 13.71 16.59
N ALA A 138 22.80 12.84 16.21
CA ALA A 138 22.26 11.81 17.10
C ALA A 138 23.29 10.96 17.88
N PRO A 139 24.43 10.53 17.31
CA PRO A 139 25.43 9.76 18.05
C PRO A 139 26.21 10.55 19.10
N ARG A 140 26.19 11.89 19.03
CA ARG A 140 27.08 12.80 19.80
C ARG A 140 26.32 13.81 20.66
N GLN A 141 25.05 14.08 20.36
CA GLN A 141 24.23 15.01 21.13
C GLN A 141 23.99 14.54 22.56
N SER A 142 23.91 15.50 23.50
CA SER A 142 23.65 15.21 24.92
C SER A 142 22.18 14.85 25.21
N GLY A 143 21.29 15.11 24.25
CA GLY A 143 19.85 14.86 24.30
C GLY A 143 19.23 15.29 22.98
N PRO A 144 17.92 15.08 22.76
CA PRO A 144 17.25 15.57 21.55
C PRO A 144 17.26 17.09 21.47
N ALA A 145 17.23 17.64 20.25
CA ALA A 145 17.04 19.06 19.99
C ALA A 145 18.13 19.96 20.60
N THR A 146 19.41 19.59 20.46
CA THR A 146 20.54 20.39 20.98
C THR A 146 21.18 21.30 19.95
N GLY A 147 20.87 21.11 18.66
CA GLY A 147 21.33 21.98 17.59
C GLY A 147 20.68 23.37 17.63
N ASP A 148 21.29 24.31 16.90
CA ASP A 148 20.70 25.64 16.69
C ASP A 148 19.45 25.51 15.83
N ASP A 149 18.36 26.18 16.22
CA ASP A 149 17.09 26.15 15.49
C ASP A 149 17.19 26.93 14.17
N GLU A 150 16.86 26.28 13.06
CA GLU A 150 16.87 26.92 11.73
C GLU A 150 15.50 27.46 11.30
N ASN A 151 14.42 27.14 12.01
CA ASN A 151 13.04 27.59 11.72
C ASN A 151 12.64 27.35 10.24
N GLY A 152 13.09 26.24 9.67
CA GLY A 152 12.90 25.86 8.28
C GLY A 152 11.61 25.08 8.01
N THR A 153 11.56 24.50 6.82
CA THR A 153 10.54 23.55 6.39
C THR A 153 11.22 22.35 5.75
N VAL A 154 10.52 21.23 5.62
CA VAL A 154 11.06 20.05 4.95
C VAL A 154 11.48 20.38 3.51
N VAL A 155 12.73 20.08 3.15
CA VAL A 155 13.30 20.31 1.82
C VAL A 155 14.24 19.17 1.41
N LEU A 156 14.44 18.98 0.11
CA LEU A 156 15.47 18.06 -0.40
C LEU A 156 16.86 18.59 -0.04
N VAL A 157 17.73 17.72 0.47
CA VAL A 157 19.12 18.11 0.80
C VAL A 157 19.88 18.59 -0.44
N SER A 158 19.60 18.02 -1.61
CA SER A 158 20.21 18.49 -2.87
C SER A 158 19.85 19.95 -3.23
N GLY A 159 18.81 20.51 -2.62
CA GLY A 159 18.32 21.87 -2.87
C GLY A 159 18.42 22.84 -1.69
N ASN A 160 18.86 22.40 -0.50
CA ASN A 160 18.93 23.25 0.69
C ASN A 160 20.14 24.21 0.67
N GLY A 161 21.22 23.85 -0.04
CA GLY A 161 22.42 24.66 -0.14
C GLY A 161 23.24 24.75 1.16
N ASP A 162 23.15 23.73 2.03
CA ASP A 162 23.89 23.67 3.30
C ASP A 162 25.43 23.65 3.13
N GLY A 163 25.91 23.30 1.94
CA GLY A 163 27.33 23.28 1.60
C GLY A 163 28.04 21.99 1.99
N PHE A 164 27.33 20.99 2.51
CA PHE A 164 27.87 19.68 2.85
C PHE A 164 27.74 18.69 1.69
N THR A 165 28.51 17.61 1.77
CA THR A 165 28.38 16.49 0.83
C THR A 165 27.83 15.29 1.58
N TYR A 166 26.96 14.55 0.92
CA TYR A 166 26.32 13.36 1.49
C TYR A 166 26.62 12.14 0.61
N PRO A 167 26.72 10.93 1.19
CA PRO A 167 26.80 9.70 0.40
C PRO A 167 25.55 9.55 -0.48
N ALA A 168 25.67 8.82 -1.58
CA ALA A 168 24.49 8.52 -2.39
C ALA A 168 23.48 7.69 -1.57
N VAL A 169 22.18 7.91 -1.77
CA VAL A 169 21.12 7.17 -1.05
C VAL A 169 21.34 5.65 -1.15
N SER A 170 21.67 5.16 -2.35
CA SER A 170 21.93 3.74 -2.62
C SER A 170 23.20 3.18 -1.93
N GLU A 171 24.07 4.04 -1.40
CA GLU A 171 25.22 3.61 -0.60
C GLU A 171 24.87 3.46 0.88
N VAL A 172 23.74 4.02 1.34
CA VAL A 172 23.35 4.01 2.76
C VAL A 172 22.17 3.09 3.03
N ILE A 173 21.13 3.16 2.20
CA ILE A 173 19.86 2.46 2.40
C ILE A 173 19.45 1.70 1.15
N GLU A 174 18.88 0.51 1.35
CA GLU A 174 18.16 -0.24 0.31
C GLU A 174 16.72 -0.48 0.78
N VAL A 175 15.75 -0.21 -0.09
CA VAL A 175 14.33 -0.45 0.18
C VAL A 175 13.76 -1.43 -0.84
N ILE A 176 13.17 -2.52 -0.36
CA ILE A 176 12.56 -3.57 -1.17
C ILE A 176 11.10 -3.76 -0.76
N ILE A 177 10.21 -3.84 -1.76
CA ILE A 177 8.80 -4.18 -1.59
C ILE A 177 8.54 -5.58 -2.14
N GLU A 178 7.95 -6.44 -1.33
CA GLU A 178 7.56 -7.80 -1.69
C GLU A 178 6.05 -8.00 -1.53
N ALA A 179 5.48 -8.81 -2.42
CA ALA A 179 4.12 -9.31 -2.30
C ALA A 179 4.10 -10.53 -1.36
N LEU A 180 3.21 -10.54 -0.36
CA LEU A 180 3.00 -11.74 0.46
C LEU A 180 2.27 -12.82 -0.36
N PRO A 181 2.78 -14.06 -0.41
CA PRO A 181 2.36 -15.09 -1.37
C PRO A 181 0.91 -15.58 -1.19
N ASP A 182 0.39 -15.56 0.03
CA ASP A 182 -0.94 -16.10 0.37
C ASP A 182 -2.02 -15.02 0.47
N THR A 183 -1.76 -13.82 -0.05
CA THR A 183 -2.70 -12.70 -0.02
C THR A 183 -2.66 -11.92 -1.33
N GLU A 184 -3.77 -11.29 -1.71
CA GLU A 184 -3.83 -10.34 -2.84
C GLU A 184 -3.49 -8.91 -2.41
N THR A 185 -3.51 -8.63 -1.10
CA THR A 185 -3.44 -7.28 -0.52
C THR A 185 -2.22 -7.08 0.37
N GLY A 186 -1.51 -8.16 0.73
CA GLY A 186 -0.42 -8.10 1.68
C GLY A 186 0.90 -7.73 1.02
N PHE A 187 1.62 -6.83 1.69
CA PHE A 187 2.96 -6.38 1.35
C PHE A 187 3.91 -6.63 2.51
N LYS A 188 5.18 -6.86 2.17
CA LYS A 188 6.30 -6.81 3.09
C LYS A 188 7.29 -5.77 2.57
N VAL A 189 7.73 -4.88 3.43
CA VAL A 189 8.78 -3.91 3.12
C VAL A 189 10.01 -4.30 3.92
N VAL A 190 11.15 -4.37 3.23
CA VAL A 190 12.46 -4.62 3.82
C VAL A 190 13.30 -3.36 3.62
N VAL A 191 13.81 -2.82 4.73
CA VAL A 191 14.72 -1.68 4.74
C VAL A 191 16.07 -2.14 5.26
N ARG A 192 17.11 -2.06 4.43
CA ARG A 192 18.48 -2.46 4.79
C ARG A 192 19.36 -1.26 4.96
N ASN A 193 20.23 -1.30 5.95
CA ASN A 193 21.35 -0.38 6.03
C ASN A 193 22.54 -1.00 5.28
N VAL A 194 22.86 -0.46 4.11
CA VAL A 194 23.96 -0.91 3.24
C VAL A 194 25.21 -0.04 3.40
N SER A 195 25.24 0.85 4.39
CA SER A 195 26.32 1.82 4.64
C SER A 195 27.64 1.21 5.12
N GLY A 196 27.78 -0.12 5.16
CA GLY A 196 28.99 -0.79 5.64
C GLY A 196 30.24 -0.45 4.81
N ASN A 197 30.06 -0.05 3.56
CA ASN A 197 31.12 0.43 2.68
C ASN A 197 30.98 1.92 2.30
N ALA A 198 29.97 2.62 2.84
CA ALA A 198 29.79 4.04 2.56
C ALA A 198 30.82 4.84 3.36
N SER A 199 31.58 5.69 2.67
CA SER A 199 32.36 6.75 3.31
C SER A 199 31.50 8.00 3.39
N LEU A 200 31.46 8.63 4.56
CA LEU A 200 31.04 10.02 4.60
C LEU A 200 32.11 10.83 3.85
N PRO A 201 31.74 11.61 2.84
CA PRO A 201 32.69 12.45 2.14
C PRO A 201 33.29 13.44 3.14
N THR A 202 34.61 13.38 3.30
CA THR A 202 35.43 14.27 4.16
C THR A 202 35.94 15.48 3.40
#